data_AF-A0A1I8ITG7-F1
#
_entry.id   AF-A0A1I8ITG7-F1
#
_cell.length_a   1.000
_cell.length_b   1.000
_cell.length_c   1.000
_cell.angle_alpha   90.00
_cell.angle_beta   90.00
_cell.angle_gamma   90.00
#
_symmetry.space_group_name_H-M   'P 1'
#
loop_
_entity.id
_entity.type
_entity.pdbx_description
1 polymer ?
#
loop_
_entity_poly.entity_id
_entity_poly.type
_entity_poly.pdbx_seq_one_letter_code
_entity_poly.pdbx_strand_id
1 'polypeptide(L)'
;MEQYYRLFSSYRRPGVAKDEQVLNLDRDPFDPEYVIVACNDQFYVLDAMFGCNDLLTEEAIYGQLRRIVKDAGECAAESANRPPPRLGVLTSMQRDLWARAREHLAQNETNRANLDLIERSCFIVCLDKDSNQQEQQAEAAAVGDAVSNDVRRSLQLLHGMGSRHNGANRWYDKTM
;
A
#
# COMPACT_ATOMS: atom_id res chain seq x y z
N MET A 1 -9.78 -4.62 -25.39
CA MET A 1 -10.31 -3.96 -24.17
C MET A 1 -10.19 -4.81 -22.91
N GLU A 2 -9.77 -6.08 -22.99
CA GLU A 2 -9.71 -6.98 -21.82
C GLU A 2 -8.80 -6.48 -20.68
N GLN A 3 -7.71 -5.76 -21.01
CA GLN A 3 -6.80 -5.21 -20.01
C GLN A 3 -7.50 -4.24 -19.03
N TYR A 4 -8.48 -3.46 -19.50
CA TYR A 4 -9.20 -2.49 -18.65
C TYR A 4 -9.99 -3.18 -17.53
N TYR A 5 -10.62 -4.32 -17.82
CA TYR A 5 -11.39 -5.08 -16.83
C TYR A 5 -10.53 -5.70 -15.72
N ARG A 6 -9.21 -5.80 -15.95
CA ARG A 6 -8.26 -6.38 -14.99
C ARG A 6 -7.58 -5.34 -14.10
N LEU A 7 -7.71 -4.03 -14.37
CA LEU A 7 -6.96 -3.00 -13.63
C LEU A 7 -7.28 -2.96 -12.14
N PHE A 8 -8.57 -3.02 -11.77
CA PHE A 8 -9.03 -2.90 -10.37
C PHE A 8 -9.41 -4.23 -9.73
N SER A 9 -9.40 -5.31 -10.51
CA SER A 9 -9.84 -6.65 -10.08
C SER A 9 -8.69 -7.64 -9.97
N SER A 10 -7.44 -7.22 -10.22
CA SER A 10 -6.30 -8.13 -10.22
C SER A 10 -5.36 -7.96 -9.02
N TYR A 11 -4.68 -9.05 -8.70
CA TYR A 11 -3.67 -9.13 -7.66
C TYR A 11 -2.62 -10.17 -8.04
N ARG A 12 -1.35 -9.89 -7.77
CA ARG A 12 -0.25 -10.83 -7.99
C ARG A 12 0.06 -11.59 -6.70
N ARG A 13 -0.46 -12.80 -6.57
CA ARG A 13 -0.20 -13.65 -5.41
C ARG A 13 1.16 -14.32 -5.52
N PRO A 14 2.06 -14.18 -4.52
CA PRO A 14 3.37 -14.81 -4.56
C PRO A 14 3.26 -16.33 -4.40
N GLY A 15 4.07 -17.09 -5.12
CA GLY A 15 4.19 -18.53 -4.97
C GLY A 15 5.64 -19.00 -5.03
N VAL A 16 5.99 -20.07 -4.32
CA VAL A 16 7.39 -20.52 -4.14
C VAL A 16 8.09 -20.90 -5.45
N ALA A 17 7.34 -21.40 -6.44
CA ALA A 17 7.88 -21.75 -7.76
C ALA A 17 7.34 -20.84 -8.89
N LYS A 18 6.12 -20.32 -8.72
CA LYS A 18 5.43 -19.51 -9.71
C LYS A 18 4.40 -18.64 -9.01
N ASP A 19 4.38 -17.36 -9.36
CA ASP A 19 3.34 -16.44 -8.92
C ASP A 19 2.04 -16.66 -9.70
N GLU A 20 0.93 -16.37 -9.05
CA GLU A 20 -0.41 -16.46 -9.61
C GLU A 20 -1.00 -15.06 -9.82
N GLN A 21 -1.59 -14.82 -10.98
CA GLN A 21 -2.41 -13.63 -11.20
C GLN A 21 -3.85 -13.97 -10.84
N VAL A 22 -4.29 -13.51 -9.68
CA VAL A 22 -5.67 -13.69 -9.21
C VAL A 22 -6.52 -12.60 -9.84
N LEU A 23 -7.68 -13.01 -10.36
CA LEU A 23 -8.68 -12.12 -10.96
C LEU A 23 -9.99 -12.25 -10.18
N ASN A 24 -10.42 -11.16 -9.58
CA ASN A 24 -11.70 -11.06 -8.88
C ASN A 24 -12.78 -10.57 -9.85
N LEU A 25 -13.02 -11.33 -10.92
CA LEU A 25 -14.00 -10.97 -11.97
C LEU A 25 -15.43 -11.39 -11.60
N ASP A 26 -15.57 -12.42 -10.78
CA ASP A 26 -16.86 -12.97 -10.35
C ASP A 26 -17.35 -12.32 -9.04
N ARG A 27 -17.12 -11.01 -8.86
CA ARG A 27 -17.61 -10.31 -7.66
C ARG A 27 -19.12 -10.28 -7.65
N ASP A 28 -19.68 -10.49 -6.46
CA ASP A 28 -21.09 -10.23 -6.26
C ASP A 28 -21.33 -8.72 -6.45
N PRO A 29 -22.32 -8.27 -7.23
CA PRO A 29 -22.69 -6.85 -7.28
C PRO A 29 -23.05 -6.23 -5.92
N PHE A 30 -23.28 -7.06 -4.89
CA PHE A 30 -23.48 -6.64 -3.50
C PHE A 30 -22.20 -6.65 -2.65
N ASP A 31 -21.06 -7.09 -3.17
CA ASP A 31 -19.79 -6.99 -2.46
C ASP A 31 -19.39 -5.51 -2.31
N PRO A 32 -19.07 -5.05 -1.09
CA PRO A 32 -18.68 -3.65 -0.89
C PRO A 32 -17.38 -3.35 -1.64
N GLU A 33 -17.40 -2.27 -2.45
CA GLU A 33 -16.18 -1.75 -3.05
C GLU A 33 -15.45 -0.85 -2.05
N TYR A 34 -14.21 -1.23 -1.75
CA TYR A 34 -13.34 -0.49 -0.86
C TYR A 34 -11.94 -0.37 -1.43
N VAL A 35 -11.24 0.66 -0.97
CA VAL A 35 -9.84 0.93 -1.29
C VAL A 35 -9.02 0.76 -0.03
N ILE A 36 -7.74 0.44 -0.20
CA ILE A 36 -6.82 0.39 0.93
C ILE A 36 -6.01 1.69 0.92
N VAL A 37 -5.94 2.35 2.06
CA VAL A 37 -5.13 3.55 2.25
C VAL A 37 -3.90 3.17 3.06
N ALA A 38 -2.72 3.38 2.48
CA ALA A 38 -1.44 3.21 3.15
C ALA A 38 -0.94 4.56 3.67
N CYS A 39 -0.82 4.70 4.99
CA CYS A 39 -0.29 5.90 5.64
C CYS A 39 0.65 5.51 6.77
N ASN A 40 1.86 6.07 6.79
CA ASN A 40 2.87 5.77 7.82
C ASN A 40 3.16 4.27 7.99
N ASP A 41 3.21 3.51 6.89
CA ASP A 41 3.42 2.05 6.87
C ASP A 41 2.26 1.23 7.48
N GLN A 42 1.11 1.87 7.72
CA GLN A 42 -0.12 1.25 8.22
C GLN A 42 -1.17 1.23 7.10
N PHE A 43 -2.04 0.22 7.11
CA PHE A 43 -3.05 -0.01 6.08
C PHE A 43 -4.46 0.09 6.67
N TYR A 44 -5.30 0.86 6.00
CA TYR A 44 -6.68 1.14 6.41
C TYR A 44 -7.64 0.77 5.30
N VAL A 45 -8.80 0.24 5.65
CA VAL A 45 -9.91 0.03 4.72
C VAL A 45 -10.73 1.32 4.65
N LEU A 46 -10.94 1.83 3.44
CA LEU A 46 -11.85 2.94 3.16
C LEU A 46 -12.91 2.42 2.20
N ASP A 47 -14.13 2.27 2.69
CA ASP A 47 -15.27 1.91 1.86
C ASP A 47 -15.55 3.06 0.91
N ALA A 48 -15.59 2.79 -0.41
CA ALA A 48 -15.82 3.82 -1.43
C ALA A 48 -17.31 4.00 -1.73
N MET A 49 -18.13 3.04 -1.29
CA MET A 49 -19.57 2.98 -1.52
C MET A 49 -20.33 3.11 -0.21
N PHE A 50 -21.47 3.79 -0.25
CA PHE A 50 -22.39 3.94 0.87
C PHE A 50 -23.75 3.32 0.53
N GLY A 51 -24.26 2.43 1.39
CA GLY A 51 -25.61 1.87 1.25
C GLY A 51 -25.82 1.07 -0.05
N CYS A 52 -26.90 1.37 -0.77
CA CYS A 52 -27.36 0.66 -1.97
C CYS A 52 -26.58 1.03 -3.24
N ASN A 53 -25.25 1.03 -3.16
CA ASN A 53 -24.34 1.31 -4.27
C ASN A 53 -24.16 2.79 -4.68
N ASP A 54 -24.33 3.74 -3.77
CA ASP A 54 -23.99 5.15 -4.04
C ASP A 54 -22.52 5.43 -3.72
N LEU A 55 -21.83 6.12 -4.63
CA LEU A 55 -20.46 6.57 -4.39
C LEU A 55 -20.41 7.61 -3.28
N LEU A 56 -19.37 7.54 -2.45
CA LEU A 56 -19.13 8.58 -1.46
C LEU A 56 -18.86 9.93 -2.11
N THR A 57 -19.32 10.99 -1.45
CA THR A 57 -18.99 12.36 -1.83
C THR A 57 -17.52 12.67 -1.56
N GLU A 58 -16.96 13.62 -2.31
CA GLU A 58 -15.58 14.08 -2.11
C GLU A 58 -15.34 14.54 -0.65
N GLU A 59 -16.29 15.26 -0.06
CA GLU A 59 -16.21 15.71 1.33
C GLU A 59 -16.16 14.53 2.33
N ALA A 60 -16.93 13.47 2.06
CA ALA A 60 -16.91 12.27 2.91
C ALA A 60 -15.58 11.52 2.77
N ILE A 61 -15.06 11.36 1.55
CA ILE A 61 -13.75 10.75 1.30
C ILE A 61 -12.65 11.56 2.00
N TYR A 62 -12.64 12.88 1.82
CA TYR A 62 -11.69 13.77 2.49
C TYR A 62 -11.78 13.65 4.03
N GLY A 63 -13.00 13.60 4.58
CA GLY A 63 -13.23 13.40 6.00
C GLY A 63 -12.64 12.08 6.52
N GLN A 64 -12.79 10.98 5.76
CA GLN A 64 -12.21 9.68 6.09
C GLN A 64 -10.68 9.69 6.00
N LEU A 65 -10.12 10.24 4.92
CA LEU A 65 -8.66 10.37 4.76
C LEU A 65 -8.04 11.18 5.89
N ARG A 66 -8.68 12.28 6.30
CA ARG A 66 -8.22 13.11 7.43
C ARG A 66 -8.22 12.33 8.76
N ARG A 67 -9.21 11.46 8.98
CA ARG A 67 -9.25 10.58 10.16
C ARG A 67 -8.10 9.57 10.11
N ILE A 68 -7.87 8.94 8.96
CA ILE A 68 -6.76 7.99 8.75
C ILE A 68 -5.41 8.65 9.03
N VAL A 69 -5.16 9.85 8.49
CA VAL A 69 -3.89 10.58 8.74
C VAL A 69 -3.71 10.91 10.21
N LYS A 70 -4.79 11.32 10.89
CA LYS A 70 -4.74 11.63 12.32
C LYS A 70 -4.42 10.38 13.14
N ASP A 71 -5.13 9.28 12.90
CA ASP A 71 -4.96 8.00 13.60
C ASP A 71 -3.56 7.41 13.36
N ALA A 72 -3.10 7.40 12.11
CA ALA A 72 -1.77 6.93 11.75
C ALA A 72 -0.65 7.78 12.38
N GLY A 73 -0.90 9.08 12.61
CA GLY A 73 0.01 9.98 13.31
C GLY A 73 0.06 9.74 14.82
N GLU A 74 -1.11 9.60 15.46
CA GLU A 74 -1.24 9.31 16.89
C GLU A 74 -0.62 7.96 17.23
N CYS A 75 -0.96 6.91 16.47
CA CYS A 75 -0.36 5.58 16.60
C CYS A 75 1.17 5.64 16.46
N ALA A 76 1.70 6.40 15.50
CA ALA A 76 3.15 6.53 15.32
C ALA A 76 3.84 7.28 16.48
N ALA A 77 3.18 8.26 17.09
CA ALA A 77 3.70 9.01 18.22
C ALA A 77 3.68 8.19 19.52
N GLU A 78 2.59 7.47 19.79
CA GLU A 78 2.46 6.60 20.97
C GLU A 78 3.42 5.41 20.92
N SER A 79 3.64 4.90 19.72
CA SER A 79 4.52 3.75 19.47
C SER A 79 5.98 4.15 19.24
N ALA A 80 6.42 5.34 19.69
CA ALA A 80 7.82 5.76 19.60
C ALA A 80 8.83 4.74 20.16
N ASN A 81 8.41 3.93 21.14
CA ASN A 81 9.22 2.83 21.69
C ASN A 81 9.10 1.49 20.92
N ARG A 82 8.06 1.30 20.10
CA ARG A 82 7.81 0.10 19.30
C ARG A 82 6.99 0.43 18.05
N PRO A 83 7.61 0.95 16.98
CA PRO A 83 6.89 1.39 15.79
C PRO A 83 6.10 0.22 15.14
N PRO A 84 5.01 0.50 14.43
CA PRO A 84 4.22 -0.53 13.77
C PRO A 84 5.08 -1.34 12.79
N PRO A 85 4.80 -2.65 12.63
CA PRO A 85 5.56 -3.50 11.74
C PRO A 85 5.35 -3.04 10.29
N ARG A 86 6.46 -2.87 9.59
CA ARG A 86 6.49 -2.29 8.24
C ARG A 86 6.27 -3.37 7.19
N LEU A 87 5.07 -3.93 7.15
CA LEU A 87 4.75 -5.15 6.40
C LEU A 87 4.87 -4.97 4.88
N GLY A 88 4.55 -3.78 4.35
CA GLY A 88 4.59 -3.53 2.91
C GLY A 88 5.95 -3.77 2.27
N VAL A 89 7.05 -3.58 3.01
CA VAL A 89 8.42 -3.84 2.51
C VAL A 89 8.64 -5.30 2.13
N LEU A 90 7.92 -6.24 2.73
CA LEU A 90 8.08 -7.67 2.43
C LEU A 90 7.68 -7.98 0.98
N THR A 91 6.76 -7.20 0.43
CA THR A 91 6.30 -7.36 -0.96
C THR A 91 7.36 -6.96 -2.00
N SER A 92 8.42 -6.25 -1.60
CA SER A 92 9.57 -5.92 -2.47
C SER A 92 10.70 -6.95 -2.45
N MET A 93 10.61 -7.97 -1.59
CA MET A 93 11.61 -9.03 -1.51
C MET A 93 11.59 -9.93 -2.76
N GLN A 94 12.64 -10.75 -2.90
CA GLN A 94 12.65 -11.83 -3.88
C GLN A 94 11.39 -12.71 -3.72
N ARG A 95 10.78 -13.08 -4.85
CA ARG A 95 9.44 -13.70 -4.90
C ARG A 95 9.33 -14.97 -4.05
N ASP A 96 10.31 -15.86 -4.10
CA ASP A 96 10.30 -17.11 -3.32
C ASP A 96 10.37 -16.83 -1.79
N LEU A 97 11.12 -15.80 -1.39
CA LEU A 97 11.22 -15.40 0.02
C LEU A 97 9.92 -14.74 0.47
N TRP A 98 9.33 -13.89 -0.37
CA TRP A 98 8.05 -13.27 -0.08
C TRP A 98 6.93 -14.31 0.01
N ALA A 99 6.91 -15.31 -0.88
CA ALA A 99 5.94 -16.41 -0.81
C ALA A 99 5.97 -17.13 0.55
N ARG A 100 7.17 -17.51 1.02
CA ARG A 100 7.36 -18.15 2.34
C ARG A 100 6.98 -17.22 3.50
N ALA A 101 7.36 -15.94 3.41
CA ALA A 101 7.02 -14.96 4.44
C ALA A 101 5.50 -14.71 4.51
N ARG A 102 4.81 -14.64 3.36
CA ARG A 102 3.34 -14.51 3.27
C ARG A 102 2.65 -15.73 3.84
N GLU A 103 3.12 -16.95 3.54
CA GLU A 103 2.60 -18.18 4.14
C GLU A 103 2.71 -18.16 5.66
N HIS A 104 3.86 -17.72 6.19
CA HIS A 104 4.05 -17.58 7.63
C HIS A 104 3.11 -16.53 8.23
N LEU A 105 2.95 -15.36 7.60
CA LEU A 105 2.01 -14.32 8.05
C LEU A 105 0.57 -14.83 8.07
N ALA A 106 0.17 -15.63 7.08
CA ALA A 106 -1.19 -16.17 6.94
C ALA A 106 -1.53 -17.29 7.95
N GLN A 107 -0.56 -17.76 8.76
CA GLN A 107 -0.82 -18.69 9.87
C GLN A 107 -1.67 -18.04 10.97
N ASN A 108 -1.60 -16.71 11.12
CA ASN A 108 -2.47 -15.96 12.01
C ASN A 108 -3.77 -15.57 11.30
N GLU A 109 -4.92 -15.86 11.91
CA GLU A 109 -6.23 -15.65 11.30
C GLU A 109 -6.52 -14.18 10.99
N THR A 110 -6.13 -13.26 11.89
CA THR A 110 -6.28 -11.82 11.68
C THR A 110 -5.46 -11.34 10.50
N ASN A 111 -4.20 -11.78 10.40
CA ASN A 111 -3.34 -11.44 9.27
C ASN A 111 -3.89 -12.01 7.96
N ARG A 112 -4.40 -13.24 7.99
CA ARG A 112 -5.02 -13.87 6.81
C ARG A 112 -6.23 -13.07 6.33
N ALA A 113 -7.10 -12.62 7.24
CA ALA A 113 -8.23 -11.76 6.91
C ALA A 113 -7.76 -10.41 6.32
N ASN A 114 -6.75 -9.78 6.92
CA ASN A 114 -6.18 -8.52 6.41
C ASN A 114 -5.53 -8.69 5.03
N LEU A 115 -4.84 -9.81 4.77
CA LEU A 115 -4.26 -10.12 3.46
C LEU A 115 -5.35 -10.33 2.40
N ASP A 116 -6.45 -10.99 2.75
CA ASP A 116 -7.62 -11.15 1.87
C ASP A 116 -8.27 -9.79 1.56
N LEU A 117 -8.36 -8.89 2.56
CA LEU A 117 -8.85 -7.53 2.34
C LEU A 117 -7.97 -6.77 1.33
N ILE A 118 -6.65 -6.82 1.46
CA ILE A 118 -5.73 -6.16 0.51
C ILE A 118 -5.82 -6.79 -0.89
N GLU A 119 -5.90 -8.10 -0.96
CA GLU A 119 -6.02 -8.83 -2.22
C GLU A 119 -7.30 -8.43 -2.98
N ARG A 120 -8.41 -8.28 -2.24
CA ARG A 120 -9.74 -7.89 -2.76
C ARG A 120 -10.00 -6.38 -2.78
N SER A 121 -9.06 -5.51 -2.43
CA SER A 121 -9.30 -4.06 -2.60
C SER A 121 -9.42 -3.69 -4.10
N CYS A 122 -9.96 -2.53 -4.43
CA CYS A 122 -9.95 -2.05 -5.82
C CYS A 122 -8.55 -1.55 -6.23
N PHE A 123 -7.94 -0.73 -5.38
CA PHE A 123 -6.58 -0.19 -5.55
C PHE A 123 -6.05 0.30 -4.20
N ILE A 124 -4.78 0.74 -4.18
CA ILE A 124 -4.13 1.27 -2.98
C ILE A 124 -3.80 2.75 -3.15
N VAL A 125 -4.17 3.57 -2.17
CA VAL A 125 -3.78 4.98 -2.07
C VAL A 125 -2.65 5.11 -1.06
N CYS A 126 -1.47 5.54 -1.52
CA CYS A 126 -0.31 5.73 -0.65
C CYS A 126 -0.18 7.22 -0.26
N LEU A 127 -0.43 7.53 1.01
CA LEU A 127 -0.20 8.85 1.61
C LEU A 127 1.24 8.93 2.12
N ASP A 128 2.14 9.33 1.22
CA ASP A 128 3.57 9.41 1.48
C ASP A 128 3.94 10.57 2.40
N LYS A 129 4.95 10.34 3.25
CA LYS A 129 5.56 11.41 4.03
C LYS A 129 6.45 12.25 3.13
N ASP A 130 6.52 13.55 3.44
CA ASP A 130 7.58 14.40 2.92
C ASP A 130 8.92 13.78 3.32
N SER A 131 9.77 13.51 2.32
CA SER A 131 11.15 13.11 2.60
C SER A 131 11.82 14.30 3.32
N ASN A 132 12.53 14.06 4.43
CA ASN A 132 13.13 15.16 5.19
C ASN A 132 14.19 15.88 4.35
N GLN A 133 14.00 17.17 4.04
CA GLN A 133 14.93 17.95 3.20
C GLN A 133 16.40 17.85 3.65
N GLN A 134 16.67 17.62 4.94
CA GLN A 134 18.01 17.43 5.49
C GLN A 134 18.64 16.09 5.08
N GLU A 135 17.88 14.98 5.12
CA GLU A 135 18.34 13.68 4.61
C GLU A 135 18.50 13.72 3.08
N GLN A 136 17.59 14.45 2.40
CA GLN A 136 17.67 14.69 0.97
C GLN A 136 18.93 15.46 0.55
N GLN A 137 19.34 16.46 1.34
CA GLN A 137 20.56 17.25 1.10
C GLN A 137 21.83 16.45 1.38
N ALA A 138 21.83 15.60 2.42
CA ALA A 138 22.96 14.73 2.73
C ALA A 138 23.19 13.65 1.64
N GLU A 139 22.12 13.04 1.11
CA GLU A 139 22.21 12.09 0.00
C GLU A 139 22.57 12.77 -1.33
N ALA A 140 22.04 13.96 -1.60
CA ALA A 140 22.42 14.75 -2.79
C ALA A 140 23.90 15.18 -2.76
N ALA A 141 24.43 15.53 -1.58
CA ALA A 141 25.85 15.83 -1.41
C ALA A 141 26.76 14.62 -1.63
N ALA A 142 26.26 13.39 -1.38
CA ALA A 142 27.02 12.15 -1.61
C ALA A 142 27.02 11.69 -3.07
N VAL A 143 25.96 12.00 -3.84
CA VAL A 143 25.81 11.58 -5.25
C VAL A 143 26.42 12.59 -6.24
N GLY A 144 26.91 13.74 -5.75
CA GLY A 144 27.78 14.64 -6.52
C GLY A 144 27.11 15.35 -7.69
N ASP A 145 25.78 15.31 -7.79
CA ASP A 145 25.04 16.03 -8.82
C ASP A 145 23.68 16.47 -8.27
N ALA A 146 23.21 17.62 -8.72
CA ALA A 146 21.90 18.14 -8.37
C ALA A 146 20.84 17.24 -9.00
N VAL A 147 20.51 16.13 -8.33
CA VAL A 147 19.48 15.19 -8.78
C VAL A 147 18.21 16.00 -9.02
N SER A 148 17.84 16.15 -10.29
CA SER A 148 16.63 16.88 -10.69
C SER A 148 15.45 16.40 -9.85
N ASN A 149 14.57 17.33 -9.46
CA ASN A 149 13.34 17.02 -8.72
C ASN A 149 12.55 15.89 -9.40
N ASP A 150 12.62 15.79 -10.73
CA ASP A 150 11.95 14.73 -11.50
C ASP A 150 12.56 13.34 -11.27
N VAL A 151 13.89 13.24 -11.16
CA VAL A 151 14.56 11.98 -10.83
C VAL A 151 14.17 11.54 -9.42
N ARG A 152 14.14 12.48 -8.45
CA ARG A 152 13.73 12.17 -7.07
C ARG A 152 12.29 11.65 -7.00
N ARG A 153 11.36 12.34 -7.69
CA ARG A 153 9.96 11.89 -7.82
C ARG A 153 9.87 10.52 -8.48
N SER A 154 10.67 10.26 -9.51
CA SER A 154 10.72 8.96 -10.18
C SER A 154 11.18 7.84 -9.25
N LEU A 155 12.23 8.07 -8.45
CA LEU A 155 12.72 7.11 -7.46
C LEU A 155 11.69 6.86 -6.33
N GLN A 156 10.96 7.90 -5.92
CA GLN A 156 9.87 7.77 -4.95
C GLN A 156 8.71 6.95 -5.51
N LEU A 157 8.33 7.15 -6.77
CA LEU A 157 7.26 6.38 -7.41
C LEU A 157 7.69 4.92 -7.67
N LEU A 158 8.93 4.70 -8.07
CA LEU A 158 9.43 3.37 -8.44
C LEU A 158 9.61 2.44 -7.24
N HIS A 159 10.20 2.94 -6.14
CA HIS A 159 10.55 2.10 -4.98
C HIS A 159 10.46 2.83 -3.63
N GLY A 160 9.78 3.98 -3.59
CA GLY A 160 9.55 4.73 -2.34
C GLY A 160 10.82 5.29 -1.69
N MET A 161 11.90 5.50 -2.44
CA MET A 161 13.21 5.95 -1.92
C MET A 161 13.83 5.03 -0.84
N GLY A 162 13.44 3.75 -0.84
CA GLY A 162 14.02 2.73 0.03
C GLY A 162 13.36 2.64 1.40
N SER A 163 13.90 1.78 2.26
CA SER A 163 13.27 1.43 3.53
C SER A 163 13.28 2.57 4.54
N ARG A 164 14.17 3.57 4.48
CA ARG A 164 14.13 4.69 5.46
C ARG A 164 13.03 5.71 5.16
N HIS A 165 12.50 5.68 3.95
CA HIS A 165 11.50 6.61 3.45
C HIS A 165 10.15 5.89 3.28
N ASN A 166 9.53 5.98 2.11
CA ASN A 166 8.17 5.50 1.83
C ASN A 166 8.15 4.09 1.20
N GLY A 167 9.28 3.38 1.14
CA GLY A 167 9.37 2.07 0.48
C GLY A 167 8.53 0.97 1.13
N ALA A 168 8.16 1.12 2.41
CA ALA A 168 7.27 0.20 3.12
C ALA A 168 5.80 0.66 3.12
N ASN A 169 5.51 1.89 2.69
CA ASN A 169 4.18 2.46 2.54
C ASN A 169 3.57 2.09 1.18
N ARG A 170 3.75 0.83 0.78
CA ARG A 170 3.46 0.28 -0.54
C ARG A 170 3.05 -1.18 -0.40
N TRP A 171 2.35 -1.70 -1.40
CA TRP A 171 2.09 -3.13 -1.54
C TRP A 171 2.27 -3.53 -3.01
N TYR A 172 3.47 -4.01 -3.37
CA TYR A 172 3.87 -4.19 -4.77
C TYR A 172 3.16 -5.33 -5.50
N ASP A 173 2.45 -6.21 -4.77
CA ASP A 173 1.62 -7.25 -5.38
C ASP A 173 0.31 -6.70 -5.95
N LYS A 174 -0.13 -5.50 -5.51
CA LYS A 174 -1.35 -4.88 -6.03
C LYS A 174 -1.07 -4.24 -7.38
N THR A 175 -2.01 -4.38 -8.31
CA THR A 175 -1.86 -3.89 -9.68
C THR A 175 -1.93 -2.37 -9.79
N MET A 176 -2.74 -1.73 -8.92
CA MET A 176 -2.95 -0.27 -8.87
C MET A 176 -2.85 0.24 -7.44
#